data_AF-A0A0M0KNP4-F1
#
_entry.id   AF-A0A0M0KNP4-F1
#
_cell.length_a   1.000
_cell.length_b   1.000
_cell.length_c   1.000
_cell.angle_alpha   90.00
_cell.angle_beta   90.00
_cell.angle_gamma   90.00
#
_symmetry.space_group_name_H-M   'P 1'
#
loop_
_entity.id
_entity.type
_entity.pdbx_description
1 polymer ?
#
loop_
_entity_poly.entity_id
_entity_poly.type
_entity_poly.pdbx_seq_one_letter_code
_entity_poly.pdbx_strand_id
1 'polypeptide(L)' 'MPHEEYTNLFKKVILVNEWYKQKYIKTPTIAEIAMMVGDSEEKVLECLEFGNPMHANAFPVH' A
#
# COMPACT_ATOMS: atom_id res chain seq x y z
N MET A 1 12.11 1.73 13.05
CA MET A 1 11.16 2.85 13.26
C MET A 1 9.86 2.53 12.51
N PRO A 2 8.66 2.99 12.95
CA PRO A 2 7.39 2.62 12.31
C PRO A 2 7.35 2.90 10.79
N HIS A 3 8.11 3.89 10.32
CA HIS A 3 8.26 4.20 8.90
C HIS A 3 8.78 3.06 8.01
N GLU A 4 9.66 2.19 8.51
CA GLU A 4 10.25 1.11 7.68
C GLU A 4 9.24 -0.01 7.40
N GLU A 5 8.35 -0.30 8.36
CA GLU A 5 7.31 -1.30 8.20
C GLU A 5 6.30 -0.86 7.13
N TYR A 6 5.81 0.39 7.20
CA TYR A 6 4.89 0.94 6.20
C TYR A 6 5.54 1.08 4.81
N THR A 7 6.84 1.40 4.74
CA THR A 7 7.56 1.48 3.45
C THR A 7 7.65 0.12 2.77
N ASN A 8 7.90 -0.94 3.54
CA ASN A 8 7.99 -2.30 3.00
C ASN A 8 6.60 -2.83 2.58
N LEU A 9 5.57 -2.54 3.36
CA LEU A 9 4.19 -2.87 2.99
C LEU A 9 3.77 -2.11 1.72
N PHE A 10 4.16 -0.84 1.58
CA PHE A 10 3.80 -0.02 0.42
C PHE A 10 4.37 -0.61 -0.87
N LYS A 11 5.64 -1.02 -0.85
CA LYS A 11 6.27 -1.70 -1.98
C LYS A 11 5.53 -2.98 -2.37
N LYS A 12 5.09 -3.78 -1.40
CA LYS A 12 4.30 -4.99 -1.65
C LYS A 12 2.95 -4.66 -2.28
N VAL A 13 2.23 -3.67 -1.75
CA VAL A 13 0.93 -3.22 -2.26
C VAL A 13 1.05 -2.77 -3.72
N ILE A 14 2.06 -1.96 -4.07
CA ILE A 14 2.29 -1.50 -5.44
C ILE A 14 2.60 -2.69 -6.37
N LEU A 15 3.45 -3.62 -5.94
CA LEU A 15 3.84 -4.77 -6.75
C LEU A 15 2.64 -5.71 -7.02
N VAL A 16 1.80 -5.93 -6.00
CA VAL A 16 0.55 -6.69 -6.13
C VAL A 16 -0.42 -6.01 -7.08
N ASN A 17 -0.59 -4.68 -6.96
CA ASN A 17 -1.48 -3.91 -7.83
C ASN A 17 -1.06 -4.00 -9.30
N GLU A 18 0.23 -3.82 -9.60
CA GLU A 18 0.75 -3.91 -10.97
C GLU A 18 0.63 -5.32 -11.54
N TRP A 19 0.97 -6.34 -10.74
CA TRP A 19 0.79 -7.74 -11.14
C TRP A 19 -0.69 -8.06 -11.44
N TYR A 20 -1.60 -7.60 -10.59
CA TYR A 20 -3.03 -7.87 -10.76
C TYR A 20 -3.61 -7.18 -11.99
N LYS A 21 -3.21 -5.93 -12.25
CA LYS A 21 -3.57 -5.20 -13.48
C LYS A 21 -3.10 -5.92 -14.74
N GLN A 22 -1.86 -6.41 -14.75
CA GLN A 22 -1.33 -7.16 -15.90
C GLN A 22 -2.08 -8.47 -16.12
N LYS A 23 -2.47 -9.17 -15.05
CA LYS A 23 -3.13 -10.48 -15.13
C LYS A 23 -4.61 -10.40 -15.48
N TYR A 24 -5.32 -9.38 -14.97
CA TYR A 24 -6.79 -9.32 -15.05
C TYR A 24 -7.33 -8.11 -15.82
N ILE A 25 -6.49 -7.15 -16.25
CA ILE A 25 -6.90 -5.89 -16.88
C ILE A 25 -7.96 -5.14 -16.03
N LYS A 26 -7.84 -5.25 -14.70
CA LYS A 26 -8.67 -4.55 -13.71
C LYS A 26 -7.82 -4.15 -12.51
N THR A 27 -8.27 -3.15 -11.76
CA THR A 27 -7.67 -2.76 -10.49
C THR A 27 -8.22 -3.64 -9.38
N PRO A 28 -7.37 -4.22 -8.50
CA PRO A 28 -7.84 -4.93 -7.32
C PRO A 28 -8.46 -3.98 -6.30
N THR A 29 -9.41 -4.48 -5.53
CA THR A 29 -9.98 -3.79 -4.36
C THR A 29 -9.00 -3.81 -3.18
N ILE A 30 -9.24 -2.97 -2.17
CA ILE A 30 -8.43 -2.94 -0.93
C ILE A 30 -8.50 -4.28 -0.20
N ALA A 31 -9.68 -4.89 -0.11
CA ALA A 31 -9.87 -6.23 0.45
C ALA A 31 -9.03 -7.29 -0.29
N GLU A 32 -9.03 -7.27 -1.62
CA GLU A 32 -8.21 -8.20 -2.42
C GLU A 32 -6.71 -7.97 -2.20
N ILE A 33 -6.27 -6.71 -2.13
CA ILE A 33 -4.88 -6.37 -1.80
C ILE A 33 -4.51 -6.89 -0.42
N ALA A 34 -5.33 -6.62 0.60
CA ALA A 34 -5.12 -7.06 1.98
C ALA A 34 -4.96 -8.59 2.06
N MET A 35 -5.84 -9.33 1.39
CA MET A 35 -5.75 -10.79 1.28
C MET A 35 -4.45 -11.25 0.59
N MET A 36 -3.97 -10.54 -0.44
CA MET A 36 -2.76 -10.90 -1.18
C MET A 36 -1.47 -10.56 -0.43
N VAL A 37 -1.43 -9.47 0.33
CA VAL A 37 -0.25 -9.06 1.10
C VAL A 37 -0.15 -9.73 2.47
N GLY A 38 -1.28 -10.26 2.97
CA GLY A 38 -1.36 -10.94 4.27
C GLY A 38 -1.51 -10.00 5.46
N ASP A 39 -2.13 -8.84 5.25
CA ASP A 39 -2.38 -7.82 6.29
C ASP A 39 -3.87 -7.42 6.30
N SER A 40 -4.28 -6.59 7.26
CA SER A 40 -5.65 -6.05 7.32
C SER A 40 -5.85 -4.91 6.30
N GLU A 41 -7.12 -4.68 5.92
CA GLU A 41 -7.49 -3.56 5.06
C GLU A 41 -7.10 -2.20 5.66
N GLU A 42 -7.29 -2.03 6.98
CA GLU A 42 -6.87 -0.82 7.70
C GLU A 42 -5.37 -0.56 7.54
N LYS A 43 -4.54 -1.59 7.70
CA LYS A 43 -3.08 -1.45 7.59
C LYS A 43 -2.64 -1.14 6.16
N VAL A 44 -3.35 -1.67 5.16
CA VAL A 44 -3.13 -1.31 3.75
C VAL A 44 -3.51 0.15 3.49
N LEU A 45 -4.61 0.65 4.05
CA LEU A 45 -5.02 2.05 3.92
C LEU A 45 -4.05 3.00 4.61
N GLU A 46 -3.66 2.73 5.86
CA GLU A 46 -2.63 3.49 6.58
C GLU A 46 -1.32 3.52 5.80
N CYS A 47 -0.94 2.39 5.18
CA CYS A 47 0.24 2.31 4.35
C CYS A 47 0.14 3.16 3.07
N LEU A 48 -1.02 3.22 2.43
CA LEU A 48 -1.23 4.10 1.26
C LEU A 48 -1.21 5.58 1.65
N GLU A 49 -1.68 5.90 2.85
CA GLU A 49 -1.71 7.28 3.38
C GLU A 49 -0.34 7.77 3.85
N PHE A 50 0.37 6.98 4.66
CA PHE A 50 1.62 7.36 5.34
C PHE A 50 2.89 6.72 4.74
N GLY A 51 2.76 5.60 4.05
CA GLY A 51 3.88 4.87 3.44
C GLY A 51 4.30 5.43 2.08
N ASN A 52 3.52 6.34 1.50
CA ASN A 52 3.88 7.02 0.25
C ASN A 52 4.88 8.17 0.53
N PRO A 53 6.15 8.06 0.08
CA PRO A 53 7.16 9.09 0.33
C PRO A 53 6.82 10.45 -0.29
N MET A 54 5.95 10.50 -1.31
CA MET A 54 5.46 11.75 -1.88
C MET A 54 4.36 12.41 -1.02
N HIS A 55 3.60 11.62 -0.28
CA HIS A 55 2.54 12.10 0.60
C HIS A 55 3.09 12.51 1.98
N ALA A 56 4.10 11.79 2.48
CA ALA A 56 4.86 12.17 3.68
C ALA A 56 5.52 13.56 3.57
N ASN A 57 5.89 13.99 2.36
CA ASN A 57 6.42 15.34 2.10
C ASN A 57 5.33 16.38 1.85
N ALA A 58 4.08 15.97 1.56
CA ALA A 58 2.97 16.88 1.30
C ALA A 58 2.31 17.39 2.59
N PHE A 59 2.40 16.63 3.68
CA PHE A 59 1.90 17.01 4.99
C PHE A 59 2.98 16.76 6.05
N PRO A 60 3.98 17.64 6.19
CA PRO A 60 4.89 17.57 7.32
C PRO A 60 4.08 17.76 8.60
N VAL A 61 4.02 16.71 9.42
CA VAL A 61 3.44 16.79 10.76
C VAL A 61 4.32 17.75 11.56
N HIS A 62 3.80 18.96 11.82
CA HIS A 62 4.43 19.98 12.65
C HIS A 62 4.17 19.73 14.13
#